data_AF-A0AA39NNM5-F1
#
_entry.id   AF-A0AA39NNM5-F1
#
_cell.length_a   1.000
_cell.length_b   1.000
_cell.length_c   1.000
_cell.angle_alpha   90.00
_cell.angle_beta   90.00
_cell.angle_gamma   90.00
#
_symmetry.space_group_name_H-M   'P 1'
#
loop_
_entity.id
_entity.type
_entity.pdbx_description
1 polymer ?
#
loop_
_entity_poly.entity_id
_entity_poly.type
_entity_poly.pdbx_seq_one_letter_code
_entity_poly.pdbx_strand_id
1 'polypeptide(L)'
;EHGYSQGELLGLGFTEVPWEGFDPQPIVDREGRIVAVMAGQPHDPSYSAACMEAHDAILREGAAANFRKPSNNHRRGGFPVVNVGISYGKGQKVPSRLQNGALAAVINRLVGSEAVMRMATYASASYNLWAPRLHRHYADHLDMLYEKLPHLRPNFPRSVFPCAAFNFG
;
A
#
# COMPACT_ATOMS: atom_id res chain seq x y z
N GLU A 1 10.39 13.67 16.26
CA GLU A 1 10.91 12.29 16.36
C GLU A 1 12.37 12.33 15.92
N HIS A 2 13.28 11.76 16.69
CA HIS A 2 14.69 11.62 16.27
C HIS A 2 14.78 10.38 15.39
N GLY A 3 14.98 10.57 14.09
CA GLY A 3 15.30 9.46 13.20
C GLY A 3 16.77 9.08 13.38
N TYR A 4 17.08 7.78 13.39
CA TYR A 4 18.46 7.31 13.34
C TYR A 4 18.95 7.37 11.90
N SER A 5 20.13 7.94 11.70
CA SER A 5 20.92 7.79 10.48
C SER A 5 21.39 6.34 10.31
N GLN A 6 21.78 5.96 9.09
CA GLN A 6 22.38 4.65 8.81
C GLN A 6 23.59 4.40 9.71
N GLY A 7 24.46 5.40 9.91
CA GLY A 7 25.63 5.29 10.78
C GLY A 7 25.26 5.01 12.24
N GLU A 8 24.21 5.63 12.76
CA GLU A 8 23.71 5.35 14.12
C GLU A 8 23.13 3.93 14.23
N LEU A 9 22.39 3.46 13.22
CA LEU A 9 21.87 2.08 13.21
C LEU A 9 23.00 1.06 13.18
N LEU A 10 24.02 1.27 12.36
CA LEU A 10 25.21 0.43 12.33
C LEU A 10 25.93 0.44 13.70
N GLY A 11 26.05 1.61 14.34
CA GLY A 11 26.59 1.75 15.69
C GLY A 11 25.78 1.03 16.77
N LEU A 12 24.47 0.85 16.56
CA LEU A 12 23.58 0.07 17.42
C LEU A 12 23.61 -1.44 17.11
N GLY A 13 24.45 -1.89 16.18
CA GLY A 13 24.61 -3.31 15.83
C GLY A 13 23.60 -3.82 14.79
N PHE A 14 22.86 -2.94 14.11
CA PHE A 14 22.06 -3.35 12.96
C PHE A 14 22.97 -3.74 11.79
N THR A 15 22.47 -4.63 10.95
CA THR A 15 23.15 -5.04 9.71
C THR A 15 22.40 -4.49 8.51
N GLU A 16 23.13 -3.90 7.58
CA GLU A 16 22.59 -3.52 6.28
C GLU A 16 22.44 -4.76 5.41
N VAL A 17 21.27 -4.89 4.79
CA VAL A 17 21.00 -5.93 3.81
C VAL A 17 21.07 -5.28 2.44
N PRO A 18 22.15 -5.49 1.66
CA PRO A 18 22.29 -4.89 0.34
C PRO A 18 21.21 -5.47 -0.58
N TRP A 19 20.51 -4.57 -1.28
CA TRP A 19 19.41 -4.96 -2.16
C TRP A 19 19.21 -3.96 -3.29
N GLU A 20 19.32 -4.44 -4.53
CA GLU A 20 19.19 -3.63 -5.74
C GLU A 20 17.73 -3.36 -6.16
N GLY A 21 16.75 -3.97 -5.48
CA GLY A 21 15.33 -3.76 -5.78
C GLY A 21 14.76 -4.59 -6.94
N PHE A 22 15.54 -5.49 -7.54
CA PHE A 22 15.11 -6.32 -8.67
C PHE A 22 14.61 -7.69 -8.22
N ASP A 23 15.51 -8.51 -7.67
CA ASP A 23 15.19 -9.85 -7.25
C ASP A 23 14.55 -9.87 -5.86
N PRO A 24 13.60 -10.77 -5.60
CA PRO A 24 13.00 -10.87 -4.29
C PRO A 24 14.00 -11.40 -3.25
N GLN A 25 14.01 -10.80 -2.06
CA GLN A 25 14.86 -11.23 -0.95
C GLN A 25 14.03 -11.40 0.34
N PRO A 26 13.85 -12.65 0.82
CA PRO A 26 13.18 -12.89 2.09
C PRO A 26 14.09 -12.55 3.27
N ILE A 27 13.51 -11.95 4.29
CA ILE A 27 14.12 -11.75 5.61
C ILE A 27 13.55 -12.82 6.53
N VAL A 28 14.43 -13.61 7.13
CA VAL A 28 14.06 -14.73 7.99
C VAL A 28 14.47 -14.48 9.44
N ASP A 29 13.73 -15.05 10.38
CA ASP A 29 14.16 -15.13 11.78
C ASP A 29 15.17 -16.28 11.99
N ARG A 30 15.60 -16.46 13.24
CA ARG A 30 16.58 -17.49 13.62
C ARG A 30 16.08 -18.92 13.41
N GLU A 31 14.77 -19.12 13.29
CA GLU A 31 14.15 -20.42 12.99
C GLU A 31 13.90 -20.62 11.48
N GLY A 32 14.34 -19.68 10.64
CA GLY A 32 14.15 -19.74 9.19
C GLY A 32 12.74 -19.36 8.73
N ARG A 33 11.92 -18.77 9.59
CA ARG A 33 10.57 -18.31 9.22
C ARG A 33 10.68 -16.97 8.52
N ILE A 34 10.02 -16.83 7.38
CA ILE A 34 9.96 -15.55 6.65
C ILE A 34 9.14 -14.55 7.47
N VAL A 35 9.77 -13.45 7.89
CA VAL A 35 9.12 -12.36 8.65
C VAL A 35 8.84 -11.13 7.78
N ALA A 36 9.60 -10.96 6.70
CA ALA A 36 9.38 -9.93 5.70
C ALA A 36 9.95 -10.38 4.35
N VAL A 37 9.48 -9.78 3.27
CA VAL A 37 10.03 -10.00 1.92
C VAL A 37 10.18 -8.66 1.23
N MET A 38 11.40 -8.39 0.76
CA MET A 38 11.65 -7.33 -0.21
C MET A 38 11.32 -7.91 -1.58
N ALA A 39 10.12 -7.63 -2.09
CA ALA A 39 9.52 -8.42 -3.18
C ALA A 39 10.15 -8.20 -4.57
N GLY A 40 10.89 -7.11 -4.75
CA GLY A 40 11.55 -6.79 -6.01
C GLY A 40 10.59 -6.12 -6.98
N GLN A 41 10.82 -6.39 -8.26
CA GLN A 41 9.94 -5.99 -9.36
C GLN A 41 9.81 -7.12 -10.39
N PRO A 42 8.75 -7.14 -11.21
CA PRO A 42 8.65 -8.12 -12.29
C PRO A 42 9.77 -7.88 -13.32
N HIS A 43 10.15 -8.93 -14.07
CA HIS A 43 11.04 -8.84 -15.23
C HIS A 43 10.35 -8.18 -16.44
N ASP A 44 9.74 -7.02 -16.21
CA ASP A 44 9.13 -6.17 -17.23
C ASP A 44 9.76 -4.78 -17.10
N PRO A 45 10.54 -4.32 -18.11
CA PRO A 45 11.25 -3.05 -18.04
C PRO A 45 10.32 -1.84 -17.92
N SER A 46 9.03 -1.97 -18.29
CA SER A 46 8.05 -0.90 -18.14
C SER A 46 7.54 -0.73 -16.70
N TYR A 47 7.82 -1.68 -15.80
CA TYR A 47 7.28 -1.62 -14.44
C TYR A 47 7.84 -0.46 -13.62
N SER A 48 9.14 -0.19 -13.73
CA SER A 48 9.78 0.94 -13.05
C SER A 48 9.21 2.27 -13.55
N ALA A 49 8.98 2.40 -14.87
CA ALA A 49 8.32 3.56 -15.45
C ALA A 49 6.90 3.75 -14.90
N ALA A 50 6.11 2.68 -14.80
CA ALA A 50 4.79 2.74 -14.18
C ALA A 50 4.84 3.13 -12.69
N CYS A 51 5.86 2.72 -11.93
CA CYS A 51 6.03 3.17 -10.55
C CYS A 51 6.31 4.67 -10.48
N MET A 52 7.15 5.20 -11.38
CA MET A 52 7.42 6.63 -11.51
C MET A 52 6.17 7.41 -11.93
N GLU A 53 5.38 6.90 -12.88
CA GLU A 53 4.11 7.51 -13.28
C GLU A 53 3.10 7.56 -12.12
N ALA A 54 3.02 6.50 -11.32
CA ALA A 54 2.17 6.47 -10.13
C ALA A 54 2.64 7.48 -9.08
N HIS A 55 3.95 7.57 -8.85
CA HIS A 55 4.56 8.59 -7.99
C HIS A 55 4.19 10.00 -8.45
N ASP A 56 4.38 10.30 -9.74
CA ASP A 56 4.08 11.62 -10.30
C ASP A 56 2.58 11.94 -10.25
N ALA A 57 1.73 10.94 -10.45
CA ALA A 57 0.29 11.08 -10.28
C ALA A 57 -0.07 11.43 -8.83
N ILE A 58 0.52 10.74 -7.85
CA ILE A 58 0.29 11.02 -6.43
C ILE A 58 0.74 12.45 -6.09
N LEU A 59 1.93 12.86 -6.51
CA LEU A 59 2.42 14.22 -6.24
C LEU A 59 1.57 15.29 -6.92
N ARG A 60 1.22 15.10 -8.20
CA ARG A 60 0.39 16.06 -8.95
C ARG A 60 -0.99 16.23 -8.32
N GLU A 61 -1.64 15.12 -7.99
CA GLU A 61 -2.93 15.12 -7.33
C GLU A 61 -2.84 15.69 -5.91
N GLY A 62 -1.74 15.43 -5.20
CA GLY A 62 -1.48 15.99 -3.88
C GLY A 62 -1.28 17.50 -3.88
N ALA A 63 -0.56 18.03 -4.87
CA ALA A 63 -0.37 19.48 -5.04
C ALA A 63 -1.68 20.20 -5.40
N ALA A 64 -2.54 19.54 -6.19
CA ALA A 64 -3.88 20.04 -6.52
C ALA A 64 -4.89 19.86 -5.38
N ALA A 65 -4.60 18.97 -4.43
CA ALA A 65 -5.44 18.75 -3.26
C ALA A 65 -5.20 19.88 -2.25
N ASN A 66 -6.26 20.65 -1.98
CA ASN A 66 -6.29 21.62 -0.88
C ASN A 66 -6.35 20.90 0.47
N PHE A 67 -5.31 20.15 0.82
CA PHE A 67 -5.20 19.53 2.12
C PHE A 67 -5.29 20.64 3.18
N ARG A 68 -6.21 20.48 4.13
CA ARG A 68 -6.16 21.29 5.35
C ARG A 68 -4.76 21.11 5.93
N LYS A 69 -4.13 22.23 6.34
CA LYS A 69 -2.80 22.22 6.98
C LYS A 69 -2.73 21.02 7.92
N PRO A 70 -1.76 20.10 7.73
CA PRO A 70 -1.76 18.86 8.48
C PRO A 70 -1.77 19.21 9.97
N SER A 71 -2.89 18.93 10.63
CA SER A 71 -2.95 18.96 12.07
C SER A 71 -2.22 17.71 12.53
N ASN A 72 -0.94 17.88 12.86
CA ASN A 72 -0.05 16.95 13.53
C ASN A 72 0.83 16.08 12.63
N ASN A 73 2.12 16.07 12.97
CA ASN A 73 3.04 14.96 12.77
C ASN A 73 2.33 13.67 13.20
N HIS A 74 1.98 12.80 12.24
CA HIS A 74 1.65 11.43 12.59
C HIS A 74 2.94 10.62 12.67
N ARG A 75 2.90 9.44 13.32
CA ARG A 75 4.04 8.50 13.46
C ARG A 75 4.78 8.16 12.15
N ARG A 76 4.19 8.44 10.99
CA ARG A 76 4.75 8.15 9.67
C ARG A 76 5.40 9.37 9.00
N GLY A 77 5.39 10.56 9.61
CA GLY A 77 5.92 11.80 9.03
C GLY A 77 4.94 12.98 9.00
N GLY A 78 5.39 14.10 8.43
CA GLY A 78 4.66 15.36 8.33
C GLY A 78 3.96 15.59 6.99
N PHE A 79 3.29 14.56 6.45
CA PHE A 79 2.64 14.62 5.14
C PHE A 79 1.17 14.20 5.18
N PRO A 80 0.32 14.66 4.23
CA PRO A 80 -1.06 14.21 4.14
C PRO A 80 -1.14 12.74 3.76
N VAL A 81 -2.08 12.02 4.38
CA VAL A 81 -2.39 10.62 4.06
C VAL A 81 -3.89 10.47 3.91
N VAL A 82 -4.31 9.81 2.83
CA VAL A 82 -5.73 9.52 2.58
C VAL A 82 -5.92 8.03 2.40
N ASN A 83 -6.75 7.44 3.25
CA ASN A 83 -7.14 6.03 3.13
C ASN A 83 -8.39 5.90 2.24
N VAL A 84 -8.41 4.88 1.40
CA VAL A 84 -9.53 4.53 0.52
C VAL A 84 -9.81 3.03 0.57
N GLY A 85 -11.09 2.67 0.46
CA GLY A 85 -11.53 1.30 0.41
C GLY A 85 -12.39 0.93 1.60
N ILE A 86 -12.43 -0.36 1.91
CA ILE A 86 -13.33 -0.93 2.89
C ILE A 86 -12.66 -0.90 4.26
N SER A 87 -13.41 -0.42 5.25
CA SER A 87 -13.03 -0.43 6.65
C SER A 87 -14.09 -1.13 7.49
N TYR A 88 -13.64 -1.81 8.53
CA TYR A 88 -14.49 -2.29 9.61
C TYR A 88 -13.77 -2.00 10.93
N GLY A 89 -14.24 -1.00 11.67
CA GLY A 89 -13.62 -0.56 12.92
C GLY A 89 -14.07 0.85 13.35
N LYS A 90 -13.43 1.40 14.39
CA LYS A 90 -13.73 2.76 14.92
C LYS A 90 -15.21 2.99 15.29
N GLY A 91 -15.90 1.94 15.78
CA GLY A 91 -17.31 2.01 16.15
C GLY A 91 -18.31 1.72 15.03
N GLN A 92 -17.84 1.40 13.83
CA GLN A 92 -18.71 0.90 12.75
C GLN A 92 -19.33 -0.46 13.14
N LYS A 93 -20.64 -0.60 12.96
CA LYS A 93 -21.37 -1.86 13.19
C LYS A 93 -21.38 -2.78 11.97
N VAL A 94 -21.17 -2.22 10.78
CA VAL A 94 -21.12 -2.93 9.49
C VAL A 94 -19.91 -2.45 8.68
N PRO A 95 -19.28 -3.32 7.87
CA PRO A 95 -18.23 -2.90 6.95
C PRO A 95 -18.74 -1.81 6.02
N SER A 96 -17.94 -0.78 5.79
CA SER A 96 -18.31 0.31 4.90
C SER A 96 -17.10 0.87 4.17
N ARG A 97 -17.35 1.55 3.06
CA ARG A 97 -16.31 2.28 2.35
C ARG A 97 -16.00 3.61 3.05
N LEU A 98 -14.71 3.89 3.19
CA LEU A 98 -14.19 5.17 3.67
C LEU A 98 -14.69 6.33 2.79
N GLN A 99 -15.20 7.37 3.44
CA GLN A 99 -15.70 8.57 2.77
C GLN A 99 -14.57 9.60 2.68
N ASN A 100 -14.18 9.96 1.46
CA ASN A 100 -13.10 10.92 1.22
C ASN A 100 -13.58 12.38 1.06
N GLY A 101 -14.89 12.63 1.11
CA GLY A 101 -15.47 13.98 1.06
C GLY A 101 -14.94 14.81 -0.11
N ALA A 102 -14.40 16.00 0.18
CA ALA A 102 -13.82 16.90 -0.82
C ALA A 102 -12.65 16.28 -1.62
N LEU A 103 -12.00 15.22 -1.11
CA LEU A 103 -10.90 14.53 -1.77
C LEU A 103 -11.35 13.37 -2.65
N ALA A 104 -12.65 13.07 -2.75
CA ALA A 104 -13.15 11.92 -3.50
C ALA A 104 -12.73 11.95 -4.98
N ALA A 105 -12.71 13.13 -5.62
CA ALA A 105 -12.30 13.26 -7.02
C ALA A 105 -10.81 12.92 -7.23
N VAL A 106 -9.94 13.43 -6.34
CA VAL A 106 -8.50 13.13 -6.31
C VAL A 106 -8.27 11.62 -6.16
N ILE A 107 -8.92 11.01 -5.17
CA ILE A 107 -8.76 9.60 -4.86
C ILE A 107 -9.28 8.71 -5.99
N ASN A 108 -10.41 9.05 -6.61
CA ASN A 108 -10.93 8.29 -7.74
C ASN A 108 -9.99 8.31 -8.95
N ARG A 109 -9.31 9.44 -9.22
CA ARG A 109 -8.28 9.52 -10.27
C ARG A 109 -7.07 8.63 -9.97
N LEU A 110 -6.60 8.62 -8.73
CA LEU A 110 -5.50 7.74 -8.31
C LEU A 110 -5.88 6.26 -8.35
N VAL A 111 -7.08 5.91 -7.89
CA VAL A 111 -7.58 4.53 -7.94
C VAL A 111 -7.78 4.06 -9.39
N GLY A 112 -8.20 4.96 -10.29
CA GLY A 112 -8.38 4.68 -11.72
C GLY A 112 -7.11 4.78 -12.55
N SER A 113 -5.96 5.16 -11.98
CA SER A 113 -4.69 5.24 -12.69
C SER A 113 -4.17 3.84 -13.03
N GLU A 114 -3.83 3.61 -14.30
CA GLU A 114 -3.24 2.34 -14.74
C GLU A 114 -1.93 2.02 -14.03
N ALA A 115 -1.10 3.05 -13.82
CA ALA A 115 0.15 2.96 -13.07
C ALA A 115 -0.07 2.46 -11.63
N VAL A 116 -1.03 3.06 -10.91
CA VAL A 116 -1.38 2.64 -9.55
C VAL A 116 -2.00 1.24 -9.53
N MET A 117 -2.91 0.94 -10.47
CA MET A 117 -3.49 -0.40 -10.60
C MET A 117 -2.43 -1.47 -10.86
N ARG A 118 -1.39 -1.15 -11.63
CA ARG A 118 -0.27 -2.04 -11.92
C ARG A 118 0.56 -2.32 -10.67
N MET A 119 0.88 -1.30 -9.87
CA MET A 119 1.54 -1.49 -8.56
C MET A 119 0.69 -2.37 -7.63
N ALA A 120 -0.61 -2.09 -7.52
CA ALA A 120 -1.52 -2.86 -6.65
C ALA A 120 -1.68 -4.33 -7.11
N THR A 121 -1.63 -4.56 -8.43
CA THR A 121 -1.63 -5.91 -9.02
C THR A 121 -0.36 -6.64 -8.63
N TYR A 122 0.82 -6.02 -8.78
CA TYR A 122 2.08 -6.63 -8.43
C TYR A 122 2.19 -6.91 -6.92
N ALA A 123 1.78 -5.96 -6.07
CA ALA A 123 1.74 -6.18 -4.62
C ALA A 123 0.87 -7.39 -4.23
N SER A 124 -0.28 -7.55 -4.87
CA SER A 124 -1.17 -8.72 -4.68
C SER A 124 -0.53 -10.02 -5.17
N ALA A 125 0.13 -10.00 -6.34
CA ALA A 125 0.84 -11.15 -6.89
C ALA A 125 2.02 -11.59 -6.01
N SER A 126 2.83 -10.63 -5.54
CA SER A 126 3.92 -10.88 -4.59
C SER A 126 3.40 -11.46 -3.27
N TYR A 127 2.26 -10.94 -2.79
CA TYR A 127 1.63 -11.49 -1.59
C TYR A 127 1.16 -12.94 -1.79
N ASN A 128 0.61 -13.27 -2.96
CA ASN A 128 0.24 -14.64 -3.30
C ASN A 128 1.46 -15.58 -3.38
N LEU A 129 2.56 -15.12 -3.98
CA LEU A 129 3.79 -15.90 -4.10
C LEU A 129 4.37 -16.26 -2.73
N TRP A 130 4.43 -15.29 -1.82
CA TRP A 130 5.11 -15.44 -0.54
C TRP A 130 4.21 -15.92 0.61
N ALA A 131 2.90 -15.70 0.51
CA ALA A 131 1.92 -16.10 1.52
C ALA A 131 0.61 -16.63 0.91
N PRO A 132 0.65 -17.68 0.05
CA PRO A 132 -0.51 -18.12 -0.75
C PRO A 132 -1.73 -18.52 0.09
N ARG A 133 -1.51 -19.10 1.27
CA ARG A 133 -2.60 -19.48 2.19
C ARG A 133 -3.32 -18.25 2.73
N LEU A 134 -2.59 -17.18 3.04
CA LEU A 134 -3.14 -15.96 3.58
C LEU A 134 -3.75 -15.09 2.48
N HIS A 135 -3.14 -15.06 1.30
CA HIS A 135 -3.72 -14.47 0.09
C HIS A 135 -5.09 -15.10 -0.22
N ARG A 136 -5.18 -16.44 -0.25
CA ARG A 136 -6.45 -17.16 -0.43
C ARG A 136 -7.46 -16.82 0.66
N HIS A 137 -7.03 -16.76 1.92
CA HIS A 137 -7.89 -16.34 3.01
C HIS A 137 -8.49 -14.95 2.76
N TYR A 138 -7.70 -13.99 2.29
CA TYR A 138 -8.20 -12.65 1.92
C TYR A 138 -9.18 -12.72 0.76
N ALA A 139 -8.85 -13.43 -0.31
CA ALA A 139 -9.71 -13.57 -1.48
C ALA A 139 -11.08 -14.17 -1.11
N ASP A 140 -11.09 -15.35 -0.48
CA ASP A 140 -12.31 -16.07 -0.13
C ASP A 140 -13.23 -15.22 0.77
N HIS A 141 -12.65 -14.53 1.76
CA HIS A 141 -13.44 -13.73 2.71
C HIS A 141 -13.94 -12.42 2.11
N LEU A 142 -13.18 -11.81 1.21
CA LEU A 142 -13.63 -10.62 0.50
C LEU A 142 -14.69 -10.95 -0.55
N ASP A 143 -14.57 -12.07 -1.25
CA ASP A 143 -15.60 -12.52 -2.20
C ASP A 143 -16.93 -12.77 -1.48
N MET A 144 -16.91 -13.49 -0.36
CA MET A 144 -18.10 -13.65 0.50
C MET A 144 -18.65 -12.31 1.01
N LEU A 145 -17.78 -11.33 1.30
CA LEU A 145 -18.18 -10.00 1.74
C LEU A 145 -18.88 -9.23 0.61
N TYR A 146 -18.36 -9.30 -0.62
CA TYR A 146 -18.94 -8.64 -1.79
C TYR A 146 -20.28 -9.26 -2.20
N GLU A 147 -20.42 -10.58 -2.09
CA GLU A 147 -21.69 -11.28 -2.30
C GLU A 147 -22.74 -10.83 -1.27
N LYS A 148 -22.38 -10.75 0.01
CA LYS A 148 -23.29 -10.36 1.08
C LYS A 148 -23.61 -8.87 1.08
N LEU A 149 -22.67 -8.01 0.68
CA LEU A 149 -22.81 -6.56 0.65
C LEU A 149 -22.45 -6.00 -0.74
N PRO A 150 -23.33 -6.13 -1.75
CA PRO A 150 -23.03 -5.78 -3.15
C PRO A 150 -22.74 -4.29 -3.41
N HIS A 151 -23.01 -3.42 -2.43
CA HIS A 151 -22.66 -2.00 -2.50
C HIS A 151 -21.17 -1.74 -2.20
N LEU A 152 -20.47 -2.72 -1.60
CA LEU A 152 -19.01 -2.70 -1.47
C LEU A 152 -18.39 -3.16 -2.79
N ARG A 153 -17.27 -2.56 -3.16
CA ARG A 153 -16.50 -2.97 -4.34
C ARG A 153 -15.01 -2.95 -4.01
N PRO A 154 -14.17 -3.76 -4.70
CA PRO A 154 -12.73 -3.67 -4.55
C PRO A 154 -12.21 -2.29 -4.99
N ASN A 155 -11.00 -1.94 -4.52
CA ASN A 155 -10.30 -0.74 -5.00
C ASN A 155 -9.71 -0.98 -6.39
N PHE A 156 -9.07 -2.13 -6.59
CA PHE A 156 -8.36 -2.47 -7.82
C PHE A 156 -8.78 -3.86 -8.31
N PRO A 157 -8.98 -4.08 -9.63
CA PRO A 157 -9.53 -5.33 -10.15
C PRO A 157 -8.72 -6.60 -9.84
N ARG A 158 -7.39 -6.49 -9.71
CA ARG A 158 -6.48 -7.63 -9.51
C ARG A 158 -5.73 -7.56 -8.17
N SER A 159 -6.35 -6.97 -7.15
CA SER A 159 -5.76 -6.86 -5.82
C SER A 159 -6.67 -7.42 -4.74
N VAL A 160 -6.10 -8.25 -3.86
CA VAL A 160 -6.82 -8.75 -2.67
C VAL A 160 -6.82 -7.76 -1.50
N PHE A 161 -6.20 -6.59 -1.64
CA PHE A 161 -6.18 -5.59 -0.58
C PHE A 161 -7.44 -4.73 -0.61
N PRO A 162 -8.28 -4.78 0.45
CA PRO A 162 -9.58 -4.09 0.45
C PRO A 162 -9.45 -2.59 0.75
N CYS A 163 -8.30 -2.15 1.24
CA CYS A 163 -8.00 -0.77 1.59
C CYS A 163 -6.59 -0.40 1.12
N ALA A 164 -6.41 0.84 0.69
CA ALA A 164 -5.13 1.42 0.32
C ALA A 164 -4.96 2.78 1.02
N ALA A 165 -3.71 3.18 1.21
CA ALA A 165 -3.34 4.50 1.74
C ALA A 165 -2.48 5.21 0.69
N PHE A 166 -2.90 6.41 0.29
CA PHE A 166 -2.08 7.30 -0.53
C PHE A 166 -1.37 8.29 0.38
N ASN A 167 -0.04 8.27 0.34
CA ASN A 167 0.82 9.21 1.05
C ASN A 167 1.23 10.31 0.06
N PHE A 168 1.05 11.58 0.43
CA PHE A 168 1.28 12.73 -0.45
C PHE A 168 2.49 13.56 -0.01
N GLY A 169 3.61 12.89 0.31
CA GLY A 169 4.85 13.54 0.74
C GLY A 169 6.07 12.70 0.44
#